data_AF-A0A1I0HAI1-F1
#
_entry.id   AF-A0A1I0HAI1-F1
#
_cell.length_a   1.000
_cell.length_b   1.000
_cell.length_c   1.000
_cell.angle_alpha   90.00
_cell.angle_beta   90.00
_cell.angle_gamma   90.00
#
_symmetry.space_group_name_H-M   'P 1'
#
loop_
_entity.id
_entity.type
_entity.pdbx_description
1 polymer ?
#
loop_
_entity_poly.entity_id
_entity_poly.type
_entity_poly.pdbx_seq_one_letter_code
_entity_poly.pdbx_strand_id
1 'polypeptide(L)'
;MRAAIFTRQFDPLGDRLLSVDAGRSRLGDVSRRKTRVKTLDGGYAIEDRGFSPADRAIQLAFRASEAERDYLKYLVSTYSYCYICLDGALYYVSISRLSESFDLVTLYVDVQEQY
;
A
#
# COMPACT_ATOMS: atom_id res chain seq x y z
N MET A 1 -5.46 7.15 13.91
CA MET A 1 -5.53 7.73 12.56
C MET A 1 -6.70 7.08 11.82
N ARG A 2 -7.30 7.72 10.81
CA ARG A 2 -8.35 7.11 10.00
C ARG A 2 -7.94 7.10 8.54
N ALA A 3 -8.25 6.01 7.84
CA ALA A 3 -8.05 5.90 6.40
C ALA A 3 -9.38 5.64 5.72
N ALA A 4 -9.72 6.45 4.72
CA ALA A 4 -10.83 6.14 3.82
C ALA A 4 -10.26 5.37 2.63
N ILE A 5 -10.83 4.19 2.35
CA ILE A 5 -10.44 3.33 1.24
C ILE A 5 -11.61 3.23 0.29
N PHE A 6 -11.36 3.56 -0.98
CA PHE A 6 -12.36 3.54 -2.04
C PHE A 6 -11.72 3.16 -3.37
N THR A 7 -12.52 2.73 -4.33
CA THR A 7 -12.05 2.32 -5.64
C THR A 7 -12.40 3.36 -6.69
N ARG A 8 -11.76 3.28 -7.86
CA ARG A 8 -12.09 4.17 -9.00
C ARG A 8 -13.40 3.76 -9.67
N GLN A 9 -13.72 2.48 -9.62
CA GLN A 9 -14.92 1.90 -10.22
C GLN A 9 -16.05 1.91 -9.20
N PHE A 10 -17.27 1.68 -9.67
CA PHE A 10 -18.38 1.44 -8.76
C PHE A 10 -18.10 0.18 -7.93
N ASP A 11 -18.20 0.29 -6.61
CA ASP A 11 -18.09 -0.82 -5.66
C ASP A 11 -19.44 -1.02 -4.96
N PRO A 12 -20.06 -2.20 -5.06
CA PRO A 12 -21.34 -2.50 -4.40
C PRO A 12 -21.27 -2.43 -2.87
N LEU A 13 -20.08 -2.61 -2.26
CA LEU A 13 -19.88 -2.46 -0.81
C LEU A 13 -19.58 -1.01 -0.40
N GLY A 14 -19.29 -0.15 -1.38
CA GLY A 14 -18.97 1.25 -1.22
C GLY A 14 -17.62 1.51 -0.55
N ASP A 15 -17.37 2.77 -0.21
CA ASP A 15 -16.18 3.15 0.54
C ASP A 15 -16.28 2.78 2.03
N ARG A 16 -15.11 2.65 2.66
CA ARG A 16 -15.01 2.38 4.09
C ARG A 16 -13.97 3.26 4.76
N LEU A 17 -14.35 3.79 5.92
CA LEU A 17 -13.47 4.51 6.83
C LEU A 17 -12.98 3.57 7.92
N LEU A 18 -11.70 3.21 7.89
CA LEU A 18 -11.10 2.26 8.81
C LEU A 18 -10.21 2.97 9.83
N SER A 19 -10.20 2.44 11.06
CA SER A 19 -9.30 2.90 12.11
C SER A 19 -7.91 2.30 11.92
N VAL A 20 -6.93 3.17 11.68
CA VAL A 20 -5.53 2.78 11.45
C VAL A 20 -4.73 2.90 12.75
N ASP A 21 -4.02 1.83 13.10
CA ASP A 21 -3.03 1.77 14.16
C ASP A 21 -1.73 2.44 13.67
N ALA A 22 -1.57 3.72 14.01
CA ALA A 22 -0.44 4.53 13.57
C ALA A 22 0.91 4.02 14.11
N GLY A 23 0.93 3.36 15.27
CA GLY A 23 2.17 2.83 15.85
C GLY A 23 2.72 1.60 15.13
N ARG A 24 1.87 0.92 14.35
CA ARG A 24 2.23 -0.27 13.55
C ARG A 24 2.19 -0.04 12.05
N SER A 25 1.66 1.10 11.62
CA SER A 25 1.63 1.49 10.21
C SER A 25 2.93 2.18 9.81
N ARG A 26 3.31 2.03 8.55
CA ARG A 26 4.44 2.72 7.95
C ARG A 26 3.96 3.40 6.67
N LEU A 27 4.00 4.73 6.62
CA LEU A 27 3.60 5.47 5.42
C LEU A 27 4.69 5.51 4.34
N GLY A 28 5.77 4.76 4.56
CA GLY A 28 6.88 4.62 3.63
C GLY A 28 7.81 5.82 3.62
N ASP A 29 9.10 5.56 3.72
CA ASP A 29 10.12 6.51 3.28
C ASP A 29 10.35 6.32 1.78
N VAL A 30 10.52 7.42 1.05
CA VAL A 30 10.90 7.36 -0.35
C VAL A 30 12.36 6.88 -0.40
N SER A 31 12.58 5.66 -0.87
CA SER A 31 13.92 5.08 -0.96
C SER A 31 14.51 5.25 -2.37
N ARG A 32 15.84 5.36 -2.46
CA ARG A 32 16.52 5.57 -3.74
C ARG A 32 16.57 4.26 -4.53
N ARG A 33 16.06 4.25 -5.77
CA ARG A 33 16.13 3.06 -6.65
C ARG A 33 17.58 2.78 -7.05
N LYS A 34 18.23 1.85 -6.34
CA LYS A 34 19.55 1.33 -6.66
C LYS A 34 19.47 -0.15 -7.02
N THR A 35 19.77 -0.49 -8.27
CA THR A 35 19.84 -1.88 -8.74
C THR A 35 21.29 -2.29 -8.86
N ARG A 36 21.62 -3.50 -8.38
CA ARG A 36 22.94 -4.12 -8.54
C ARG A 36 22.81 -5.30 -9.50
N VAL A 37 23.48 -5.20 -10.64
CA VAL A 37 23.51 -6.27 -11.65
C VAL A 37 24.90 -6.85 -11.70
N LYS A 38 25.02 -8.18 -11.56
CA LYS A 38 26.30 -8.87 -11.67
C LYS A 38 26.75 -8.84 -13.14
N THR A 39 27.98 -8.42 -13.40
CA THR A 39 28.54 -8.41 -14.75
C THR A 39 29.07 -9.79 -15.13
N LEU A 40 29.27 -10.03 -16.43
CA LEU A 40 29.87 -11.25 -16.95
C LEU A 40 31.25 -11.54 -16.33
N ASP A 41 32.02 -10.49 -16.03
CA ASP A 41 33.36 -10.58 -15.43
C ASP A 41 33.36 -10.81 -13.91
N GLY A 42 32.19 -11.04 -13.31
CA GLY A 42 32.04 -11.25 -11.87
C GLY A 42 32.08 -9.97 -11.01
N GLY A 43 32.13 -8.80 -11.64
CA GLY A 43 31.92 -7.50 -10.99
C GLY A 43 30.44 -7.18 -10.80
N TYR A 44 30.15 -5.93 -10.45
CA TYR A 44 28.79 -5.42 -10.31
C TYR A 44 28.65 -4.04 -10.96
N ALA A 45 27.61 -3.87 -11.77
CA ALA A 45 27.14 -2.56 -12.19
C ALA A 45 26.08 -2.07 -11.20
N ILE A 46 26.18 -0.81 -10.79
CA ILE A 46 25.18 -0.15 -9.95
C ILE A 46 24.42 0.84 -10.84
N GLU A 47 23.13 0.61 -11.02
CA GLU A 47 22.22 1.58 -11.64
C GLU A 47 21.51 2.37 -10.53
N ASP A 48 21.58 3.69 -10.60
CA ASP A 48 20.91 4.60 -9.67
C ASP A 48 19.90 5.43 -10.45
N ARG A 49 18.61 5.19 -10.20
CA ARG A 49 17.51 5.85 -10.90
C ARG A 49 16.87 6.98 -10.07
N GLY A 50 17.54 7.43 -9.01
CA GLY A 50 17.05 8.51 -8.16
C GLY A 50 15.84 8.11 -7.32
N PHE A 51 14.90 9.04 -7.14
CA PHE A 51 13.68 8.87 -6.36
C PHE A 51 12.45 9.19 -7.22
N SER A 52 11.41 8.38 -7.12
CA SER A 52 10.08 8.68 -7.63
C SER A 52 9.06 8.62 -6.49
N PRO A 53 8.05 9.51 -6.44
CA PRO A 53 6.89 9.35 -5.58
C PRO A 53 6.26 7.93 -5.60
N ALA A 54 6.32 7.24 -6.73
CA ALA A 54 5.85 5.85 -6.86
C ALA A 54 6.77 4.81 -6.16
N ASP A 55 7.91 5.22 -5.62
CA ASP A 55 8.77 4.37 -4.78
C ASP A 55 8.29 4.23 -3.34
N ARG A 56 7.19 4.90 -3.00
CA ARG A 56 6.64 4.84 -1.66
C ARG A 56 5.81 3.57 -1.49
N ALA A 57 6.28 2.68 -0.64
CA ALA A 57 5.51 1.54 -0.14
C ALA A 57 4.84 1.92 1.19
N ILE A 58 3.51 1.81 1.25
CA ILE A 58 2.71 2.09 2.44
C ILE A 58 2.24 0.75 3.05
N GLN A 59 2.36 0.66 4.37
CA GLN A 59 1.88 -0.46 5.18
C GLN A 59 0.86 0.09 6.18
N LEU A 60 -0.41 -0.24 6.00
CA LEU A 60 -1.48 0.17 6.90
C LEU A 60 -1.90 -0.98 7.79
N ALA A 61 -1.77 -0.76 9.10
CA ALA A 61 -2.22 -1.69 10.12
C ALA A 61 -3.58 -1.27 10.66
N PHE A 62 -4.55 -2.17 10.66
CA PHE A 62 -5.90 -1.97 11.17
C PHE A 62 -6.17 -2.90 12.33
N ARG A 63 -6.79 -2.38 13.38
CA ARG A 63 -7.50 -3.21 14.37
C ARG A 63 -8.92 -3.38 13.85
N ALA A 64 -9.11 -4.42 13.05
CA ALA A 64 -10.32 -4.64 12.29
C ALA A 64 -11.24 -5.65 12.98
N SER A 65 -12.52 -5.30 13.06
CA SER A 65 -13.63 -6.23 13.29
C SER A 65 -13.71 -7.28 12.19
N GLU A 66 -14.52 -8.33 12.39
CA GLU A 66 -14.73 -9.38 11.39
C GLU A 66 -15.27 -8.81 10.07
N ALA A 67 -16.25 -7.91 10.13
CA ALA A 67 -16.80 -7.25 8.94
C ALA A 67 -15.74 -6.41 8.18
N GLU A 68 -14.85 -5.72 8.90
CA GLU A 68 -13.77 -4.96 8.27
C GLU A 68 -12.69 -5.87 7.67
N ARG A 69 -12.43 -7.03 8.30
CA ARG A 69 -11.54 -8.08 7.74
C ARG A 69 -12.09 -8.60 6.43
N ASP A 70 -13.37 -8.93 6.40
CA ASP A 70 -14.02 -9.44 5.19
C ASP A 70 -14.03 -8.41 4.07
N TYR A 71 -14.26 -7.14 4.40
CA TYR A 71 -14.15 -6.04 3.44
C TYR A 71 -12.72 -5.92 2.89
N LEU A 72 -11.68 -5.95 3.74
CA LEU A 72 -10.29 -5.87 3.29
C LEU A 72 -9.90 -7.07 2.41
N LYS A 73 -10.38 -8.27 2.74
CA LYS A 73 -10.20 -9.48 1.93
C LYS A 73 -10.88 -9.35 0.57
N TYR A 74 -12.13 -8.91 0.56
CA TYR A 74 -12.89 -8.60 -0.65
C TYR A 74 -12.16 -7.59 -1.53
N LEU A 75 -11.67 -6.50 -0.93
CA LEU A 75 -10.99 -5.43 -1.66
C LEU A 75 -9.74 -5.97 -2.37
N VAL A 76 -8.92 -6.76 -1.66
CA VAL A 76 -7.67 -7.33 -2.18
C VAL A 76 -7.93 -8.39 -3.25
N SER A 77 -9.01 -9.17 -3.15
CA SER A 77 -9.34 -10.19 -4.15
C SER A 77 -10.02 -9.62 -5.39
N THR A 78 -10.68 -8.46 -5.27
CA THR A 78 -11.50 -7.89 -6.34
C THR A 78 -10.75 -6.82 -7.14
N TYR A 79 -9.93 -6.00 -6.48
CA TYR A 79 -9.33 -4.82 -7.09
C TYR A 79 -7.80 -4.88 -7.04
N SER A 80 -7.15 -4.55 -8.17
CA SER A 80 -5.70 -4.39 -8.23
C SER A 80 -5.23 -3.02 -7.74
N TYR A 81 -6.11 -2.01 -7.80
CA TYR A 81 -5.80 -0.63 -7.44
C TYR A 81 -6.92 -0.03 -6.61
N CYS A 82 -6.57 0.83 -5.67
CA CYS A 82 -7.52 1.61 -4.89
C CYS A 82 -6.97 3.00 -4.58
N TYR A 83 -7.83 3.84 -4.01
CA TYR A 83 -7.47 5.11 -3.42
C TYR A 83 -7.48 4.98 -1.90
N ILE A 84 -6.47 5.57 -1.28
CA ILE A 84 -6.36 5.68 0.16
C ILE A 84 -6.24 7.16 0.50
N CYS A 85 -7.23 7.67 1.23
CA CYS A 85 -7.16 9.01 1.82
C CYS A 85 -6.75 8.88 3.29
N LEU A 86 -5.65 9.53 3.65
CA LEU A 86 -5.01 9.40 4.96
C LEU A 86 -4.38 10.74 5.34
N ASP A 87 -4.78 11.27 6.50
CA ASP A 87 -4.33 12.57 7.03
C ASP A 87 -4.38 13.72 6.02
N GLY A 88 -5.44 13.77 5.20
CA GLY A 88 -5.66 14.82 4.20
C GLY A 88 -4.88 14.65 2.89
N ALA A 89 -4.07 13.61 2.77
CA ALA A 89 -3.42 13.22 1.52
C ALA A 89 -4.19 12.09 0.82
N LEU A 90 -4.29 12.18 -0.50
CA LEU A 90 -4.88 11.14 -1.35
C LEU A 90 -3.79 10.39 -2.10
N TYR A 91 -3.78 9.06 -1.97
CA TYR A 91 -2.85 8.18 -2.63
C TYR A 91 -3.59 7.26 -3.59
N TYR A 92 -3.18 7.24 -4.86
CA TYR A 92 -3.53 6.16 -5.77
C TYR A 92 -2.51 5.04 -5.59
N VAL A 93 -2.97 3.84 -5.28
CA VAL A 93 -2.09 2.74 -4.88
C VAL A 93 -2.46 1.44 -5.57
N SER A 94 -1.46 0.61 -5.85
CA SER A 94 -1.66 -0.81 -6.17
C SER A 94 -1.69 -1.64 -4.90
N ILE A 95 -2.62 -2.60 -4.82
CA ILE A 95 -2.75 -3.49 -3.69
C ILE A 95 -1.81 -4.68 -3.89
N SER A 96 -0.83 -4.82 -2.99
CA SER A 96 0.25 -5.80 -3.16
C SER A 96 0.01 -7.05 -2.33
N ARG A 97 -0.40 -6.88 -1.06
CA ARG A 97 -0.64 -8.01 -0.15
C ARG A 97 -1.53 -7.62 1.04
N LEU A 98 -2.28 -8.59 1.55
CA LEU A 98 -2.89 -8.55 2.87
C LEU A 98 -2.21 -9.57 3.80
N SER A 99 -1.91 -9.16 5.04
CA SER A 99 -1.43 -10.06 6.09
C SER A 99 -2.38 -9.98 7.27
N GLU A 100 -2.83 -11.14 7.73
CA GLU A 100 -3.75 -11.23 8.86
C GLU A 100 -3.04 -11.83 10.07
N SER A 101 -3.22 -11.18 11.22
CA SER A 101 -2.85 -11.67 12.55
C SER A 101 -4.08 -11.60 13.45
N PHE A 102 -4.03 -12.26 14.62
CA PHE A 102 -5.17 -12.37 15.53
C PHE A 102 -5.85 -11.01 15.81
N ASP A 103 -5.09 -9.97 16.16
CA ASP A 103 -5.64 -8.65 16.52
C ASP A 103 -5.42 -7.57 15.44
N LEU A 104 -4.70 -7.90 14.37
CA LEU A 104 -4.21 -6.90 13.42
C LEU A 104 -4.29 -7.39 11.99
N VAL A 105 -4.77 -6.54 11.09
CA VAL A 105 -4.73 -6.75 9.65
C VAL A 105 -3.80 -5.72 9.05
N THR A 106 -2.82 -6.15 8.27
CA THR A 106 -1.89 -5.26 7.58
C THR A 106 -2.11 -5.32 6.09
N LEU A 107 -2.43 -4.18 5.49
CA LEU A 107 -2.52 -3.98 4.04
C LEU A 107 -1.22 -3.35 3.53
N TYR A 108 -0.61 -4.00 2.55
CA TYR A 108 0.59 -3.54 1.86
C TYR A 108 0.20 -3.01 0.50
N VAL A 109 0.57 -1.75 0.24
CA VAL A 109 0.23 -1.05 -1.00
C VAL A 109 1.42 -0.25 -1.50
N ASP A 110 1.53 -0.12 -2.81
CA ASP A 110 2.57 0.66 -3.46
C ASP A 110 1.95 1.88 -4.14
N VAL A 111 2.49 3.07 -3.85
CA VAL A 111 1.98 4.32 -4.42
C VAL A 111 2.26 4.36 -5.92
N GLN A 112 1.30 4.82 -6.69
CA GLN A 112 1.39 5.01 -8.13
C GLN A 112 1.37 6.51 -8.45
N GLU A 113 2.22 6.92 -9.39
CA GLU A 113 2.15 8.27 -9.97
C GLU A 113 0.93 8.38 -10.88
N GLN A 114 0.16 9.45 -10.72
CA GLN A 114 -0.90 9.80 -11.64
C GLN A 114 -0.33 10.81 -12.65
N TYR A 115 -0.29 10.41 -13.92
CA TYR A 115 0.06 11.26 -15.06
C TYR A 115 -1.20 11.85 -15.70
#